data_AF-A0A251XAI6-F1
#
_entry.id   AF-A0A251XAI6-F1
#
_cell.length_a   1.000
_cell.length_b   1.000
_cell.length_c   1.000
_cell.angle_alpha   90.00
_cell.angle_beta   90.00
_cell.angle_gamma   90.00
#
_symmetry.space_group_name_H-M   'P 1'
#
loop_
_entity.id
_entity.type
_entity.pdbx_description
1 polymer ?
#
loop_
_entity_poly.entity_id
_entity_poly.type
_entity_poly.pdbx_seq_one_letter_code
_entity_poly.pdbx_strand_id
1 'polypeptide(L)'
;MSDFMPYTTIDDSSGYIYKHIDDNSSDWAGYIRDSSVYNSHGDYLGYAGNNGNVYDHNDHMIGWVDAHNGHVYNSAGVQVYDTNNGVVGAAAYLLCIYQGNIP
;
A
#
# COMPACT_ATOMS: atom_id res chain seq x y z
N MET A 1 14.80 -14.67 -18.16
CA MET A 1 14.57 -13.31 -17.63
C MET A 1 13.76 -13.50 -16.38
N SER A 2 14.25 -13.06 -15.23
CA SER A 2 13.44 -13.03 -14.00
C SER A 2 12.23 -12.15 -14.28
N ASP A 3 11.05 -12.69 -14.04
CA ASP A 3 9.79 -11.96 -14.18
C ASP A 3 9.73 -10.99 -13.01
N PHE A 4 10.22 -9.76 -13.23
CA PHE A 4 10.23 -8.75 -12.18
C PHE A 4 8.78 -8.36 -11.88
N MET A 5 8.36 -8.57 -10.64
CA MET A 5 7.04 -8.15 -10.17
C MET A 5 7.19 -6.80 -9.46
N PRO A 6 6.50 -5.74 -9.90
CA PRO A 6 6.60 -4.44 -9.25
C PRO A 6 6.13 -4.50 -7.80
N TYR A 7 6.86 -3.83 -6.93
CA TYR A 7 6.60 -3.79 -5.50
C TYR A 7 6.81 -2.39 -4.92
N THR A 8 6.41 -2.22 -3.67
CA THR A 8 6.64 -0.96 -2.93
C THR A 8 7.45 -1.22 -1.67
N THR A 9 8.26 -0.26 -1.24
CA THR A 9 8.95 -0.30 0.05
C THR A 9 8.61 0.92 0.86
N ILE A 10 8.70 0.80 2.17
CA ILE A 10 8.57 1.92 3.11
C ILE A 10 9.92 2.12 3.78
N ASP A 11 10.36 3.38 3.83
CA ASP A 11 11.46 3.79 4.69
C ASP A 11 10.90 4.06 6.09
N ASP A 12 11.18 3.17 7.04
CA ASP A 12 10.68 3.25 8.42
C ASP A 12 11.13 4.54 9.15
N SER A 13 12.23 5.19 8.71
CA SER A 13 12.70 6.42 9.34
C SER A 13 11.89 7.65 8.92
N SER A 14 11.32 7.65 7.72
CA SER A 14 10.65 8.83 7.12
C SER A 14 9.17 8.59 6.84
N GLY A 15 8.73 7.32 6.83
CA GLY A 15 7.42 6.90 6.35
C GLY A 15 7.28 7.01 4.83
N TYR A 16 8.35 7.30 4.08
CA TYR A 16 8.27 7.46 2.62
C TYR A 16 8.05 6.11 1.93
N ILE A 17 7.14 6.14 0.97
CA ILE A 17 6.79 4.98 0.15
C ILE A 17 7.47 5.15 -1.20
N TYR A 18 8.15 4.09 -1.64
CA TYR A 18 8.78 4.03 -2.96
C TYR A 18 8.16 2.89 -3.76
N LYS A 19 7.96 3.10 -5.07
CA LYS A 19 7.60 2.06 -6.02
C LYS A 19 8.84 1.62 -6.79
N HIS A 20 8.91 0.32 -7.07
CA HIS A 20 9.98 -0.32 -7.82
C HIS A 20 9.36 -1.04 -9.00
N ILE A 21 9.62 -0.55 -10.22
CA ILE A 21 9.12 -1.15 -11.48
C ILE A 21 10.17 -2.04 -12.17
N ASP A 22 11.40 -2.01 -11.68
CA ASP A 22 12.50 -2.93 -11.96
C ASP A 22 13.47 -2.95 -10.77
N ASP A 23 14.49 -3.82 -10.81
CA ASP A 23 15.48 -4.00 -9.73
C ASP A 23 16.33 -2.75 -9.41
N ASN A 24 16.28 -1.71 -10.25
CA ASN A 24 17.10 -0.50 -10.13
C ASN A 24 16.27 0.78 -9.98
N SER A 25 14.94 0.68 -9.99
CA SER A 25 14.04 1.82 -9.92
C SER A 25 13.52 1.99 -8.50
N SER A 26 13.69 3.19 -7.93
CA SER A 26 13.06 3.57 -6.67
C SER A 26 12.45 4.96 -6.83
N ASP A 27 11.20 4.99 -7.26
CA ASP A 27 10.46 6.23 -7.44
C ASP A 27 9.64 6.54 -6.19
N TRP A 28 9.80 7.74 -5.63
CA TRP A 28 8.97 8.17 -4.51
C TRP A 28 7.50 8.25 -4.94
N ALA A 29 6.64 7.52 -4.23
CA ALA A 29 5.21 7.38 -4.56
C ALA A 29 4.29 8.12 -3.59
N GLY A 30 4.76 8.39 -2.37
CA GLY A 30 3.95 8.98 -1.31
C GLY A 30 4.57 8.78 0.07
N TYR A 31 3.78 8.98 1.11
CA TYR A 31 4.26 8.80 2.48
C TYR A 31 3.14 8.39 3.43
N ILE A 32 3.53 7.78 4.53
CA ILE A 32 2.66 7.46 5.67
C ILE A 32 2.99 8.42 6.81
N ARG A 33 1.94 9.00 7.41
CA ARG A 33 2.06 9.76 8.65
C ARG A 33 0.87 9.47 9.54
N ASP A 34 1.11 9.13 10.80
CA ASP A 34 0.04 8.86 11.78
C ASP A 34 -1.01 7.85 11.25
N SER A 35 -0.54 6.74 10.65
CA SER A 35 -1.35 5.71 9.98
C SER A 35 -2.14 6.16 8.75
N SER A 36 -2.05 7.43 8.36
CA SER A 36 -2.64 8.00 7.15
C SER A 36 -1.68 7.92 5.98
N VAL A 37 -2.20 7.64 4.79
CA VAL A 37 -1.43 7.49 3.56
C VAL A 37 -1.70 8.67 2.64
N TYR A 38 -0.63 9.23 2.08
CA TYR A 38 -0.66 10.36 1.17
C TYR A 38 0.07 10.02 -0.13
N ASN A 39 -0.39 10.53 -1.26
CA ASN A 39 0.32 10.40 -2.53
C ASN A 39 1.52 11.37 -2.60
N SER A 40 2.29 11.31 -3.69
CA SER A 40 3.44 12.20 -3.95
C SER A 40 3.07 13.68 -4.10
N HIS A 41 1.80 14.01 -4.30
CA HIS A 41 1.29 15.40 -4.33
C HIS A 41 0.86 15.89 -2.93
N GLY A 42 0.82 15.00 -1.93
CA GLY A 42 0.36 15.29 -0.58
C GLY A 42 -1.16 15.16 -0.38
N ASP A 43 -1.89 14.59 -1.35
CA ASP A 43 -3.31 14.30 -1.19
C ASP A 43 -3.51 13.10 -0.27
N TYR A 44 -4.46 13.24 0.66
CA TYR A 44 -4.86 12.16 1.55
C TYR A 44 -5.61 11.08 0.78
N LEU A 45 -5.14 9.83 0.88
CA LEU A 45 -5.74 8.67 0.21
C LEU A 45 -6.62 7.83 1.15
N GLY A 46 -6.29 7.81 2.43
CA GLY A 46 -6.93 6.92 3.40
C GLY A 46 -6.01 6.54 4.55
N TYR A 47 -6.38 5.53 5.33
CA TYR A 47 -5.66 5.15 6.53
C TYR A 47 -5.78 3.67 6.87
N ALA A 48 -4.82 3.17 7.64
CA ALA A 48 -4.89 1.86 8.28
C ALA A 48 -5.46 1.98 9.70
N GLY A 49 -6.51 1.22 9.98
CA GLY A 49 -7.07 1.04 11.31
C GLY A 49 -6.23 0.10 12.18
N ASN A 50 -6.41 0.19 13.48
CA ASN A 50 -5.59 -0.55 14.47
C ASN A 50 -5.82 -2.08 14.47
N ASN A 51 -6.83 -2.55 13.75
CA ASN A 51 -7.19 -3.96 13.57
C ASN A 51 -6.74 -4.53 12.22
N GLY A 52 -5.95 -3.79 11.44
CA GLY A 52 -5.50 -4.18 10.11
C GLY A 52 -6.46 -3.81 8.98
N ASN A 53 -7.65 -3.27 9.29
CA ASN A 53 -8.56 -2.74 8.27
C ASN A 53 -7.94 -1.53 7.55
N VAL A 54 -8.28 -1.36 6.29
CA VAL A 54 -7.82 -0.26 5.44
C VAL A 54 -9.04 0.51 4.95
N TYR A 55 -8.97 1.83 5.09
CA TYR A 55 -10.05 2.74 4.76
C TYR A 55 -9.61 3.73 3.70
N ASP A 56 -10.51 4.08 2.78
CA ASP A 56 -10.30 5.16 1.82
C ASP A 56 -10.46 6.55 2.48
N HIS A 57 -10.32 7.63 1.69
CA HIS A 57 -10.49 8.99 2.21
C HIS A 57 -11.93 9.34 2.61
N ASN A 58 -12.91 8.45 2.38
CA ASN A 58 -14.31 8.59 2.75
C ASN A 58 -14.72 7.66 3.90
N ASP A 59 -13.75 7.09 4.62
CA ASP A 59 -13.97 6.13 5.72
C ASP A 59 -14.67 4.83 5.30
N HIS A 60 -14.64 4.46 4.02
CA HIS A 60 -15.10 3.15 3.58
C HIS A 60 -13.99 2.11 3.75
N MET A 61 -14.32 0.99 4.39
CA MET A 61 -13.40 -0.13 4.48
C MET A 61 -13.24 -0.76 3.08
N ILE A 62 -12.04 -0.64 2.53
CA ILE A 62 -11.69 -1.14 1.19
C ILE A 62 -10.93 -2.46 1.26
N GLY A 63 -10.35 -2.81 2.41
CA GLY A 63 -9.61 -4.05 2.58
C GLY A 63 -9.08 -4.25 3.98
N TRP A 64 -8.25 -5.27 4.15
CA TRP A 64 -7.53 -5.52 5.39
C TRP A 64 -6.19 -6.22 5.13
N VAL A 65 -5.28 -6.06 6.07
CA VAL A 65 -4.00 -6.77 6.12
C VAL A 65 -4.07 -7.82 7.22
N ASP A 66 -3.78 -9.06 6.87
CA ASP A 66 -3.60 -10.12 7.85
C ASP A 66 -2.23 -9.94 8.54
N ALA A 67 -2.28 -9.64 9.83
CA ALA A 67 -1.10 -9.35 10.65
C ALA A 67 -0.17 -10.56 10.84
N HIS A 68 -0.61 -11.78 10.52
CA HIS A 68 0.19 -12.99 10.74
C HIS A 68 1.03 -13.39 9.53
N ASN A 69 0.56 -13.09 8.31
CA ASN A 69 1.23 -13.48 7.06
C ASN A 69 1.51 -12.28 6.13
N GLY A 70 1.02 -11.08 6.45
CA GLY A 70 1.21 -9.91 5.61
C GLY A 70 0.39 -9.95 4.31
N HIS A 71 -0.59 -10.84 4.21
CA HIS A 71 -1.47 -10.90 3.05
C HIS A 71 -2.46 -9.74 3.07
N VAL A 72 -2.74 -9.21 1.89
CA VAL A 72 -3.65 -8.10 1.69
C VAL A 72 -4.90 -8.59 1.01
N TYR A 73 -6.04 -8.31 1.61
CA TYR A 73 -7.34 -8.70 1.10
C TYR A 73 -8.16 -7.45 0.76
N ASN A 74 -8.89 -7.51 -0.35
CA ASN A 74 -9.91 -6.50 -0.63
C ASN A 74 -11.14 -6.72 0.27
N SER A 75 -12.08 -5.78 0.26
CA SER A 75 -13.33 -5.85 1.03
C SER A 75 -14.20 -7.08 0.74
N ALA A 76 -13.98 -7.78 -0.38
CA ALA A 76 -14.65 -9.02 -0.74
C ALA A 76 -13.95 -10.29 -0.21
N GLY A 77 -12.80 -10.16 0.47
CA GLY A 77 -12.02 -11.29 1.00
C GLY A 77 -11.14 -12.00 -0.02
N VAL A 78 -10.93 -11.39 -1.18
CA VAL A 78 -9.98 -11.88 -2.18
C VAL A 78 -8.60 -11.32 -1.84
N GLN A 79 -7.60 -12.20 -1.76
CA GLN A 79 -6.22 -11.79 -1.61
C GLN A 79 -5.78 -11.07 -2.89
N VAL A 80 -5.34 -9.82 -2.76
CA VAL A 80 -4.90 -8.96 -3.86
C VAL A 80 -3.39 -8.73 -3.85
N TYR A 81 -2.71 -8.99 -2.73
CA TYR A 81 -1.27 -8.76 -2.59
C TYR A 81 -0.63 -9.59 -1.46
N ASP A 82 0.71 -9.67 -1.47
CA ASP A 82 1.56 -10.29 -0.44
C ASP A 82 2.69 -9.29 -0.07
N THR A 83 2.85 -8.96 1.21
CA THR A 83 3.87 -8.02 1.69
C THR A 83 5.27 -8.61 1.88
N ASN A 84 5.49 -9.90 1.59
CA ASN A 84 6.80 -10.57 1.74
C ASN A 84 7.93 -9.92 0.90
N ASN A 85 7.59 -9.13 -0.12
CA ASN A 85 8.54 -8.36 -0.93
C ASN A 85 8.48 -6.83 -0.67
N GLY A 86 7.76 -6.36 0.34
CA GLY A 86 7.56 -4.92 0.56
C GLY A 86 6.35 -4.55 1.43
N VAL A 87 6.59 -3.76 2.48
CA VAL A 87 5.65 -3.21 3.49
C VAL A 87 4.74 -2.12 2.90
N VAL A 88 3.49 -1.86 3.30
CA VAL A 88 2.50 -2.44 4.23
C VAL A 88 1.22 -2.55 3.38
N GLY A 89 0.48 -3.65 3.49
CA GLY A 89 -0.66 -3.93 2.63
C GLY A 89 -1.69 -2.81 2.48
N ALA A 90 -1.83 -1.92 3.47
CA ALA A 90 -2.66 -0.73 3.40
C ALA A 90 -2.15 0.36 2.44
N ALA A 91 -0.86 0.69 2.51
CA ALA A 91 -0.28 1.78 1.72
C ALA A 91 -0.10 1.39 0.25
N ALA A 92 0.34 0.16 -0.01
CA ALA A 92 0.39 -0.40 -1.36
C ALA A 92 -1.01 -0.51 -1.97
N TYR A 93 -2.00 -0.99 -1.21
CA TYR A 93 -3.38 -1.10 -1.68
C TYR A 93 -4.01 0.26 -1.99
N LEU A 94 -3.81 1.25 -1.13
CA LEU A 94 -4.28 2.62 -1.35
C LEU A 94 -3.61 3.25 -2.59
N LEU A 95 -2.29 3.10 -2.75
CA LEU A 95 -1.61 3.63 -3.94
C LEU A 95 -2.05 2.92 -5.23
N CYS A 96 -2.28 1.60 -5.20
CA CYS A 96 -2.78 0.84 -6.36
C CYS A 96 -4.19 1.25 -6.79
N ILE A 97 -5.12 1.48 -5.85
CA ILE A 97 -6.47 1.96 -6.17
C ILE A 97 -6.42 3.36 -6.77
N TYR A 98 -5.71 4.29 -6.11
CA TYR A 98 -5.75 5.71 -6.49
C TYR A 98 -4.85 6.06 -7.69
N GLN A 99 -3.70 5.39 -7.87
CA GLN A 99 -2.81 5.65 -9.01
C GLN A 99 -3.05 4.70 -10.20
N GLY A 100 -3.74 3.57 -9.99
CA GLY A 100 -3.78 2.46 -10.96
C GLY A 100 -5.13 2.13 -11.57
N ASN A 101 -6.25 2.74 -11.16
CA ASN A 101 -7.60 2.38 -11.67
C ASN A 101 -7.87 0.87 -11.64
N ILE A 102 -7.41 0.15 -10.62
CA ILE A 102 -7.81 -1.25 -10.43
C ILE A 102 -9.21 -1.20 -9.78
N PRO A 103 -10.27 -1.68 -10.47
CA PRO A 103 -11.62 -1.69 -9.93
C PRO A 103 -11.80 -2.67 -8.77
#